data_AF-A0A2N2D831-F1
#
_entry.id   AF-A0A2N2D831-F1
#
_cell.length_a   1.000
_cell.length_b   1.000
_cell.length_c   1.000
_cell.angle_alpha   90.00
_cell.angle_beta   90.00
_cell.angle_gamma   90.00
#
_symmetry.space_group_name_H-M   'P 1'
#
loop_
_entity.id
_entity.type
_entity.pdbx_description
1 polymer ?
#
loop_
_entity_poly.entity_id
_entity_poly.type
_entity_poly.pdbx_seq_one_letter_code
_entity_poly.pdbx_strand_id
1 'polypeptide(L)' 'MQDLRCKKCNKLLGKYLDCKQLEIKCPRCGLSNYVRENLSCTSREKSCPV' A
#
# COMPACT_ATOMS: atom_id res chain seq x y z
N MET A 1 -11.88 4.06 7.13
CA MET A 1 -10.82 4.77 6.39
C MET A 1 -9.48 4.21 6.88
N GLN A 2 -8.62 3.73 5.98
CA GLN A 2 -7.33 3.11 6.29
C GLN A 2 -6.20 4.14 6.12
N ASP A 3 -5.18 4.07 6.97
CA ASP A 3 -4.00 4.94 6.88
C ASP A 3 -2.97 4.33 5.92
N LEU A 4 -2.54 5.10 4.91
CA LEU A 4 -1.36 4.77 4.13
C LEU A 4 -0.15 5.49 4.73
N ARG A 5 0.78 4.73 5.29
CA ARG A 5 2.01 5.22 5.88
C ARG A 5 3.22 4.76 5.08
N CYS A 6 4.24 5.61 5.06
CA CYS A 6 5.50 5.27 4.40
C CYS A 6 6.20 4.12 5.12
N LYS A 7 6.56 3.06 4.40
CA LYS A 7 7.25 1.88 4.97
C LYS A 7 8.66 2.17 5.52
N LYS A 8 9.29 3.27 5.10
CA LYS A 8 10.64 3.66 5.53
C LYS A 8 10.66 4.63 6.71
N CYS A 9 9.82 5.67 6.68
CA CYS A 9 9.88 6.76 7.66
C CYS A 9 8.59 6.94 8.48
N ASN A 10 7.63 6.03 8.31
CA ASN A 10 6.32 6.02 8.96
C ASN A 10 5.48 7.30 8.83
N LYS A 11 5.87 8.21 7.91
CA LYS A 11 5.10 9.41 7.60
C LYS A 11 3.74 9.02 7.03
N LEU A 12 2.67 9.62 7.55
CA LEU A 12 1.34 9.51 6.96
C LEU A 12 1.34 10.13 5.56
N LEU A 13 1.00 9.34 4.55
CA LEU A 13 0.94 9.78 3.16
C LEU A 13 -0.49 10.13 2.75
N GLY A 14 -1.47 9.48 3.36
CA GLY A 14 -2.87 9.76 3.14
C GLY A 14 -3.76 8.76 3.88
N LYS A 15 -5.06 8.95 3.77
CA LYS A 15 -6.06 8.01 4.24
C LYS A 15 -6.97 7.64 3.07
N TYR A 16 -7.42 6.39 3.00
CA TYR A 16 -8.20 5.88 1.87
C TYR A 16 -9.37 5.00 2.32
N LEU A 17 -10.35 4.84 1.43
CA LEU A 17 -11.48 3.93 1.54
C LEU A 17 -11.55 3.19 0.20
N ASP A 18 -11.74 1.86 0.25
CA ASP A 18 -12.00 1.01 -0.92
C ASP A 18 -11.15 1.34 -2.16
N CYS A 19 -9.83 1.25 -2.00
CA CYS A 19 -8.87 1.61 -3.04
C CYS A 19 -8.26 0.35 -3.66
N LYS A 20 -8.58 0.08 -4.92
CA LYS A 20 -8.07 -1.08 -5.68
C LYS A 20 -6.55 -1.02 -5.85
N GLN A 21 -6.03 0.14 -6.23
CA GLN A 21 -4.60 0.36 -6.42
C GLN A 21 -4.26 1.83 -6.19
N LEU A 22 -3.22 2.08 -5.40
CA LEU A 22 -2.67 3.40 -5.14
C LEU A 22 -1.15 3.33 -5.08
N GLU A 23 -0.48 4.26 -5.76
CA GLU A 23 0.95 4.50 -5.62
C GLU A 23 1.17 5.94 -5.17
N ILE A 24 2.03 6.14 -4.18
CA ILE A 24 2.42 7.47 -3.71
C ILE A 24 3.89 7.51 -3.29
N LYS A 25 4.62 8.46 -3.85
CA LYS A 25 6.00 8.75 -3.46
C LYS A 25 6.02 9.51 -2.14
N CYS A 26 6.80 9.02 -1.17
CA CYS A 26 6.96 9.71 0.10
C CYS A 26 7.78 11.00 -0.08
N PRO A 27 7.24 12.19 0.25
CA PRO A 27 7.96 13.44 0.07
C PRO A 27 9.12 13.63 1.06
N ARG A 28 9.18 12.83 2.15
CA ARG A 28 10.27 12.92 3.14
C ARG A 28 11.49 12.10 2.74
N CYS A 29 11.30 10.88 2.22
CA CYS A 29 12.39 9.94 2.00
C CYS A 29 12.51 9.43 0.57
N GLY A 30 11.62 9.84 -0.33
CA GLY A 30 11.63 9.48 -1.74
C GLY A 30 11.11 8.07 -2.07
N LEU A 31 10.81 7.22 -1.09
CA LEU A 31 10.31 5.86 -1.31
C LEU A 31 8.90 5.87 -1.93
N SER A 32 8.67 5.12 -3.01
CA SER A 32 7.33 4.83 -3.53
C SER A 32 6.62 3.78 -2.67
N ASN A 33 5.40 4.09 -2.24
CA ASN A 33 4.57 3.22 -1.41
C ASN A 33 3.33 2.83 -2.20
N TYR A 34 2.93 1.57 -2.05
CA TYR A 34 1.86 0.97 -2.83
C TYR A 34 0.81 0.35 -1.92
N VAL A 35 -0.45 0.56 -2.27
CA VAL A 35 -1.59 -0.23 -1.82
C VAL A 35 -2.13 -0.97 -3.03
N ARG A 36 -2.29 -2.28 -2.91
CA ARG A 36 -3.02 -3.10 -3.87
C ARG A 36 -4.04 -3.87 -3.06
N GLU A 37 -5.30 -3.76 -3.44
CA GLU A 37 -6.32 -4.67 -2.95
C GLU A 37 -5.92 -6.06 -3.45
N ASN A 38 -5.50 -6.92 -2.53
CA ASN A 38 -5.41 -8.33 -2.87
C ASN A 38 -6.86 -8.77 -3.04
N LEU A 39 -7.29 -8.94 -4.29
CA LEU A 39 -8.41 -9.82 -4.61
C LEU A 39 -8.03 -11.16 -4.01
N SER A 40 -8.45 -11.41 -2.76
CA SER A 40 -8.18 -12.67 -2.12
C SER A 40 -9.00 -13.70 -2.86
N CYS A 41 -8.36 -14.39 -3.82
CA CYS A 41 -8.70 -15.76 -4.10
C CYS A 41 -8.77 -16.44 -2.73
N THR A 42 -9.93 -16.97 -2.34
CA THR A 42 -10.08 -17.72 -1.10
C THR A 42 -9.37 -19.05 -1.22
N SER A 43 -8.05 -19.01 -1.19
CA SER A 43 -7.21 -20.19 -1.02
C SER A 43 -5.89 -19.68 -0.49
N ARG A 44 -5.56 -20.14 0.72
CA ARG A 44 -4.22 -20.08 1.28
C ARG A 44 -3.25 -20.55 0.21
N GLU A 45 -2.54 -19.65 -0.46
CA GLU A 45 -1.22 -19.97 -0.97
C GLU A 45 -0.44 -18.71 -1.30
N LYS A 46 0.76 -18.72 -0.72
CA LYS A 46 1.77 -17.70 -0.83
C LYS A 46 2.13 -17.52 -2.30
N SER A 47 2.05 -16.30 -2.80
CA SER A 47 3.07 -15.61 -3.60
C SER A 47 2.41 -14.59 -4.52
N CYS A 48 2.84 -13.34 -4.40
CA CYS A 48 2.85 -12.42 -5.53
C CYS A 48 4.29 -11.96 -5.66
N PRO A 49 5.09 -12.59 -6.52
CA PRO A 49 6.31 -11.99 -7.02
C PRO A 49 5.98 -10.92 -8.06
N VAL A 50 6.96 -10.04 -8.22
CA VAL A 50 7.07 -8.81 -9.00
C VAL A 50 6.38 -8.84 -10.36
#